data_AF-A0A931Q8D4-F1
#
_entry.id   AF-A0A931Q8D4-F1
#
_cell.length_a   1.000
_cell.length_b   1.000
_cell.length_c   1.000
_cell.angle_alpha   90.00
_cell.angle_beta   90.00
_cell.angle_gamma   90.00
#
_symmetry.space_group_name_H-M   'P 1'
#
loop_
_entity.id
_entity.type
_entity.pdbx_description
1 polymer ?
#
loop_
_entity_poly.entity_id
_entity_poly.type
_entity_poly.pdbx_seq_one_letter_code
_entity_poly.pdbx_strand_id
1 'polypeptide(L)' 'MGTIRGDFTIDSYEVSDADDRAVRNLIHASGSPDEAEKEITLWFKGEELHSYRLINEAILYDVNLDGILE' A
#
# COMPACT_ATOMS: atom_id res chain seq x y z
N MET A 1 5.84 14.03 -11.36
CA MET A 1 4.62 13.45 -11.96
C MET A 1 4.82 11.96 -12.02
N GLY A 2 3.87 11.18 -11.51
CA GLY A 2 3.94 9.72 -11.45
C GLY A 2 3.69 9.12 -10.07
N THR A 3 3.38 9.91 -9.04
CA THR A 3 2.96 9.38 -7.73
C THR A 3 1.48 9.66 -7.52
N ILE A 4 0.78 8.78 -6.81
CA ILE A 4 -0.67 8.89 -6.59
C ILE A 4 -1.05 10.28 -6.03
N ARG A 5 -0.37 10.74 -4.96
CA ARG A 5 -0.66 12.04 -4.37
C ARG A 5 -0.28 13.20 -5.29
N GLY A 6 0.86 13.11 -5.97
CA GLY A 6 1.34 14.19 -6.86
C GLY A 6 0.45 14.37 -8.09
N ASP A 7 -0.20 13.31 -8.57
CA ASP A 7 -1.02 13.36 -9.78
C ASP A 7 -2.53 13.56 -9.48
N PHE A 8 -3.01 13.17 -8.29
CA PHE A 8 -4.44 13.19 -7.94
C PHE A 8 -4.83 14.12 -6.79
N THR A 9 -3.90 14.88 -6.21
CA THR A 9 -4.20 15.84 -5.12
C THR A 9 -3.58 17.20 -5.37
N ILE A 10 -4.26 18.24 -4.90
CA ILE A 10 -3.79 19.64 -4.93
C ILE A 10 -3.87 20.30 -3.54
N ASP A 11 -4.24 19.52 -2.52
CA ASP A 11 -4.41 20.02 -1.16
C ASP A 11 -3.05 20.28 -0.49
N SER A 12 -2.99 21.24 0.43
CA SER A 12 -1.78 21.61 1.14
C SER A 12 -2.03 21.75 2.64
N TYR A 13 -0.96 21.67 3.44
CA TYR A 13 -1.05 21.86 4.89
C TYR A 13 -1.59 23.25 5.23
N GLU A 14 -1.16 24.28 4.51
CA GLU A 14 -1.60 25.66 4.75
C GLU A 14 -3.10 25.85 4.53
N VAL A 15 -3.65 25.25 3.46
CA VAL A 15 -5.08 25.33 3.16
C VAL A 15 -5.88 24.49 4.17
N SER A 16 -5.40 23.30 4.53
CA SER A 16 -6.09 22.44 5.49
C SER A 16 -6.12 23.03 6.89
N ASP A 17 -5.02 23.66 7.33
CA ASP A 17 -4.92 24.29 8.65
C ASP A 17 -5.81 25.54 8.73
N ALA A 18 -5.89 26.33 7.65
CA ALA A 18 -6.80 27.47 7.58
C ALA A 18 -8.28 27.06 7.65
N ASP A 19 -8.60 25.88 7.12
CA ASP A 19 -9.94 25.29 7.11
C ASP A 19 -10.24 24.41 8.36
N ASP A 20 -9.33 24.35 9.34
CA ASP A 20 -9.41 23.50 10.55
C ASP A 20 -9.75 22.02 10.24
N ARG A 21 -9.03 21.43 9.28
CA ARG A 21 -9.22 20.05 8.83
C ARG A 21 -7.89 19.36 8.55
N ALA A 22 -7.92 18.03 8.50
CA ALA A 22 -6.77 17.26 8.01
C ALA A 22 -6.55 17.46 6.49
N VAL A 23 -5.29 17.31 6.06
CA VAL A 23 -4.92 17.25 4.64
C VAL A 23 -5.57 16.04 3.98
N ARG A 24 -6.17 16.27 2.82
CA ARG A 24 -6.80 15.23 2.00
C ARG A 24 -5.80 14.72 0.97
N ASN A 25 -5.07 13.65 1.33
CA ASN A 25 -4.01 13.07 0.52
C ASN A 25 -4.36 11.67 -0.07
N LEU A 26 -5.66 11.36 -0.17
CA LEU A 26 -6.32 10.19 -0.80
C LEU A 26 -6.03 8.81 -0.21
N ILE A 27 -4.78 8.50 0.12
CA ILE A 27 -4.34 7.15 0.46
C ILE A 27 -3.49 7.15 1.73
N HIS A 28 -3.66 6.12 2.56
CA HIS A 28 -2.77 5.80 3.69
C HIS A 28 -1.90 4.60 3.33
N ALA A 29 -0.67 4.59 3.84
CA ALA A 29 0.23 3.43 3.79
C ALA A 29 1.08 3.43 5.06
N SER A 30 1.34 2.25 5.62
CA SER A 30 2.14 2.10 6.84
C SER A 30 3.55 2.68 6.64
N GLY A 31 4.07 3.41 7.62
CA GLY A 31 5.35 4.12 7.53
C GLY A 31 6.56 3.24 7.85
N SER A 32 6.37 2.08 8.46
CA SER A 32 7.42 1.12 8.82
C SER A 32 6.89 -0.33 8.86
N PRO A 33 7.79 -1.35 8.84
CA PRO A 33 7.38 -2.75 9.02
C PRO A 33 6.62 -2.99 10.33
N ASP A 34 7.09 -2.43 11.44
CA ASP A 34 6.46 -2.55 12.75
C ASP A 34 5.05 -1.96 12.79
N GLU A 35 4.81 -0.86 12.06
CA GLU A 35 3.47 -0.28 11.90
C GLU A 35 2.58 -1.16 11.03
N ALA A 36 3.12 -1.71 9.93
CA ALA A 36 2.39 -2.58 9.03
C ALA A 36 1.86 -3.83 9.75
N GLU A 37 2.67 -4.49 10.56
CA GLU A 37 2.25 -5.68 11.34
C GLU A 37 1.06 -5.36 12.27
N LYS A 38 1.09 -4.18 12.91
CA LYS A 38 0.01 -3.72 13.80
C LYS A 38 -1.25 -3.35 13.02
N GLU A 39 -1.10 -2.61 11.92
CA GLU A 39 -2.22 -2.17 11.09
C GLU A 39 -2.91 -3.35 10.38
N ILE A 40 -2.15 -4.31 9.84
CA ILE A 40 -2.73 -5.50 9.19
C ILE A 40 -3.64 -6.25 10.17
N THR A 41 -3.15 -6.49 11.40
CA THR A 41 -3.92 -7.19 12.44
C THR A 41 -5.13 -6.38 12.93
N LEU A 42 -5.07 -5.05 12.83
CA LEU A 42 -6.17 -4.16 13.21
C LEU A 42 -7.32 -4.19 12.19
N TRP A 43 -6.99 -4.20 10.89
CA TRP A 43 -7.97 -4.07 9.81
C TRP A 43 -8.49 -5.40 9.27
N PHE A 44 -7.70 -6.47 9.33
CA PHE A 44 -8.03 -7.75 8.73
C PHE A 44 -7.93 -8.89 9.75
N LYS A 45 -8.86 -9.83 9.65
CA LYS A 45 -8.73 -11.14 10.27
C LYS A 45 -7.80 -12.01 9.42
N GLY A 46 -7.16 -12.99 10.05
CA GLY A 46 -6.29 -13.92 9.33
C GLY A 46 -6.98 -14.69 8.19
N GLU A 47 -8.29 -14.92 8.31
CA GLU A 47 -9.11 -15.58 7.27
C GLU A 47 -9.39 -14.71 6.03
N GLU A 48 -9.24 -13.39 6.14
CA GLU A 48 -9.40 -12.42 5.04
C GLU A 48 -8.10 -12.24 4.24
N LEU A 49 -6.97 -12.75 4.77
CA LEU A 49 -5.67 -12.70 4.11
C LEU A 49 -5.51 -13.91 3.19
N HIS A 50 -5.49 -13.65 1.89
CA HIS A 50 -5.39 -14.69 0.88
C HIS A 50 -3.94 -14.94 0.47
N SER A 51 -3.49 -16.19 0.56
CA SER A 51 -2.21 -16.63 0.00
C SER A 51 -2.45 -17.23 -1.38
N TYR A 52 -1.98 -16.55 -2.42
CA TYR A 52 -2.01 -17.03 -3.79
C TYR A 52 -0.79 -16.49 -4.54
N ARG A 53 -0.39 -17.16 -5.62
CA ARG A 53 0.76 -16.78 -6.42
C ARG A 53 0.33 -15.93 -7.61
N LEU A 54 0.92 -14.76 -7.78
CA LEU A 54 0.74 -13.96 -8.99
C LEU A 54 1.82 -14.30 -10.03
N ILE A 55 1.43 -14.32 -11.31
CA ILE A 55 2.35 -14.64 -12.42
C ILE A 55 3.43 -13.54 -12.55
N ASN A 56 3.08 -12.27 -12.35
CA ASN A 56 4.06 -11.17 -12.39
C ASN A 56 5.08 -11.26 -11.24
N GLU A 57 4.66 -11.71 -10.06
CA GLU A 57 5.55 -11.96 -8.93
C GLU A 57 6.51 -13.11 -9.23
N ALA A 58 6.01 -14.19 -9.83
CA ALA A 58 6.85 -15.29 -10.31
C ALA A 58 7.92 -14.79 -11.30
N ILE A 59 7.53 -14.00 -12.30
CA ILE A 59 8.50 -13.45 -13.27
C ILE A 59 9.55 -12.56 -12.59
N LEU A 60 9.15 -11.78 -11.58
CA LEU A 60 10.03 -10.81 -10.94
C LEU A 60 11.00 -11.45 -9.94
N TYR A 61 10.57 -12.48 -9.21
CA TYR A 61 11.33 -13.05 -8.10
C TYR A 61 11.78 -14.51 -8.32
N ASP A 62 11.16 -15.25 -9.24
CA ASP A 62 11.56 -16.61 -9.62
C ASP A 62 12.38 -16.54 -10.93
N VAL A 63 13.69 -16.31 -10.79
CA VAL A 63 14.63 -16.13 -11.91
C VAL A 63 14.66 -17.34 -12.85
N ASN A 64 14.37 -18.54 -12.32
CA ASN A 64 14.44 -19.79 -13.06
C ASN A 64 13.06 -20.39 -13.41
N LEU A 65 11.95 -19.81 -12.92
CA LEU A 65 10.60 -20.38 -13.01
C LEU A 65 10.51 -21.82 -12.46
N ASP A 66 11.37 -22.18 -11.50
CA ASP A 66 11.51 -23.56 -11.02
C ASP A 66 10.22 -24.06 -10.36
N GLY A 67 9.41 -23.16 -9.79
CA GLY A 67 8.13 -23.49 -9.16
C GLY A 67 6.93 -23.62 -10.11
N ILE A 68 7.12 -23.57 -11.44
CA ILE A 68 6.04 -23.78 -12.44
C ILE A 68 6.04 -25.22 -12.99
N LEU A 69 7.10 -25.99 -12.73
CA LEU A 69 7.30 -27.35 -13.27
C LEU A 69 7.29 -28.47 -12.21
N GLU A 70 6.84 -28.20 -10.98
CA GLU A 70 6.55 -29.23 -9.96
C GLU A 70 5.05 -29.36 -9.70
#